data_AF-A0A411WTP5-F1
#
_entry.id   AF-A0A411WTP5-F1
#
_cell.length_a   1.000
_cell.length_b   1.000
_cell.length_c   1.000
_cell.angle_alpha   90.00
_cell.angle_beta   90.00
_cell.angle_gamma   90.00
#
_symmetry.space_group_name_H-M   'P 1'
#
loop_
_entity.id
_entity.type
_entity.pdbx_description
1 polymer ?
#
loop_
_entity_poly.entity_id
_entity_poly.type
_entity_poly.pdbx_seq_one_letter_code
_entity_poly.pdbx_strand_id
1 'polypeptide(L)'
;MQANEPQRDPGFRIPEDKAAQAPTGDGTLSTTPPGDSAGTAGTTGTGIEVAPEGQAPATDTSTRDIAIGGAVFLFLLVIFFFARNAFSNHLVRRRVAPSSADTAGWLLFFGLAFLSAAVVLGFVNSTKFLNVAITGTLLVFGIAAIAGALFTGRR
;
A
#
# COMPACT_ATOMS: atom_id res chain seq x y z
N MET A 1 70.11 29.42 -8.35
CA MET A 1 68.94 29.28 -9.23
C MET A 1 67.89 28.51 -8.44
N GLN A 2 66.81 29.19 -8.04
CA GLN A 2 65.66 28.60 -7.36
C GLN A 2 64.78 27.85 -8.37
N ALA A 3 64.25 26.69 -7.98
CA ALA A 3 62.89 26.20 -8.28
C ALA A 3 62.72 24.83 -7.57
N ASN A 4 61.95 24.75 -6.48
CA ASN A 4 60.51 24.48 -6.39
C ASN A 4 60.21 22.97 -6.26
N GLU A 5 59.80 22.52 -5.07
CA GLU A 5 59.18 21.20 -4.82
C GLU A 5 57.75 21.14 -5.43
N PRO A 6 56.91 20.10 -5.21
CA PRO A 6 57.01 18.68 -5.59
C PRO A 6 55.76 18.24 -6.39
N GLN A 7 55.91 17.51 -7.51
CA GLN A 7 54.74 17.00 -8.24
C GLN A 7 54.42 15.55 -7.85
N ARG A 8 53.54 15.41 -6.85
CA ARG A 8 52.84 14.15 -6.53
C ARG A 8 51.79 13.89 -7.61
N ASP A 9 51.93 12.82 -8.38
CA ASP A 9 50.87 12.28 -9.23
C ASP A 9 50.50 10.85 -8.76
N PRO A 10 49.28 10.63 -8.26
CA PRO A 10 48.82 9.36 -7.71
C PRO A 10 48.35 8.39 -8.80
N GLY A 11 49.31 7.70 -9.44
CA GLY A 11 49.04 6.64 -10.40
C GLY A 11 49.14 5.24 -9.79
N PHE A 12 47.99 4.60 -9.60
CA PHE A 12 47.72 3.16 -9.39
C PHE A 12 48.87 2.19 -9.77
N ARG A 13 49.38 1.43 -8.78
CA ARG A 13 50.34 0.34 -8.99
C ARG A 13 49.68 -1.03 -8.76
N ILE A 14 49.66 -1.86 -9.80
CA ILE A 14 49.33 -3.28 -9.75
C ILE A 14 50.51 -4.02 -9.09
N PRO A 15 50.32 -4.77 -7.99
CA PRO A 15 51.35 -5.67 -7.49
C PRO A 15 51.45 -6.91 -8.40
N GLU A 16 52.37 -6.89 -9.35
CA GLU A 16 52.94 -8.12 -9.90
C GLU A 16 54.04 -8.56 -8.93
N ASP A 17 53.77 -9.59 -8.14
CA ASP A 17 54.71 -10.67 -7.79
C ASP A 17 54.14 -11.54 -6.67
N LYS A 18 53.29 -12.48 -7.10
CA LYS A 18 52.95 -13.70 -6.36
C LYS A 18 54.14 -14.66 -6.43
N ALA A 19 55.09 -14.55 -5.49
CA ALA A 19 55.91 -15.67 -5.03
C ALA A 19 56.83 -15.25 -3.88
N ALA A 20 56.39 -15.46 -2.64
CA ALA A 20 57.17 -16.03 -1.54
C ALA A 20 56.64 -15.58 -0.17
N GLN A 21 56.60 -16.56 0.75
CA GLN A 21 56.68 -16.43 2.21
C GLN A 21 55.37 -16.19 3.01
N ALA A 22 54.92 -17.27 3.65
CA ALA A 22 53.93 -17.27 4.73
C ALA A 22 54.50 -16.73 6.05
N PRO A 23 53.65 -16.23 6.95
CA PRO A 23 53.90 -16.35 8.39
C PRO A 23 52.70 -16.91 9.19
N THR A 24 53.07 -17.67 10.21
CA THR A 24 52.29 -18.34 11.26
C THR A 24 51.91 -17.43 12.44
N GLY A 25 50.84 -17.82 13.17
CA GLY A 25 50.50 -17.43 14.56
C GLY A 25 49.34 -16.43 14.68
N ASP A 26 48.44 -16.45 15.67
CA ASP A 26 48.27 -17.27 16.87
C ASP A 26 46.92 -16.85 17.53
N GLY A 27 46.28 -17.71 18.34
CA GLY A 27 45.35 -17.26 19.41
C GLY A 27 43.83 -17.16 19.14
N THR A 28 43.14 -18.29 19.32
CA THR A 28 41.89 -18.53 20.08
C THR A 28 40.81 -17.43 20.25
N LEU A 29 39.53 -17.76 19.98
CA LEU A 29 38.37 -17.55 20.88
C LEU A 29 37.07 -18.25 20.35
N SER A 30 36.55 -19.15 21.20
CA SER A 30 35.15 -19.63 21.40
C SER A 30 34.31 -20.14 20.21
N THR A 31 34.08 -21.45 20.01
CA THR A 31 33.23 -22.44 20.74
C THR A 31 31.71 -22.21 20.69
N THR A 32 31.07 -22.97 19.78
CA THR A 32 29.74 -23.61 19.86
C THR A 32 28.47 -22.76 19.57
N PRO A 33 27.71 -23.08 18.50
CA PRO A 33 26.27 -22.82 18.42
C PRO A 33 25.49 -23.97 19.10
N PRO A 34 24.41 -23.72 19.86
CA PRO A 34 23.56 -24.81 20.32
C PRO A 34 22.76 -25.39 19.14
N GLY A 35 22.64 -26.72 19.12
CA GLY A 35 22.02 -27.58 18.10
C GLY A 35 20.55 -27.29 17.80
N ASP A 36 19.92 -27.95 16.84
CA ASP A 36 19.94 -29.41 16.67
C ASP A 36 19.89 -29.90 15.22
N SER A 37 20.84 -30.80 14.92
CA SER A 37 20.71 -32.08 14.21
C SER A 37 19.72 -32.25 13.05
N ALA A 38 20.31 -32.52 11.88
CA ALA A 38 20.13 -33.72 11.03
C ALA A 38 19.79 -33.40 9.56
N GLY A 39 20.62 -33.88 8.63
CA GLY A 39 20.27 -33.91 7.20
C GLY A 39 21.42 -33.83 6.19
N THR A 40 22.39 -34.74 6.31
CA THR A 40 23.23 -35.38 5.28
C THR A 40 23.23 -34.86 3.82
N ALA A 41 24.47 -34.57 3.38
CA ALA A 41 25.10 -34.81 2.07
C ALA A 41 24.75 -33.96 0.83
N GLY A 42 25.82 -33.39 0.27
CA GLY A 42 26.22 -33.79 -1.09
C GLY A 42 26.41 -32.69 -2.12
N THR A 43 27.68 -32.39 -2.38
CA THR A 43 28.25 -32.15 -3.71
C THR A 43 27.95 -30.82 -4.42
N THR A 44 29.03 -30.04 -4.55
CA THR A 44 29.27 -28.97 -5.51
C THR A 44 28.98 -29.43 -6.95
N GLY A 45 27.99 -28.81 -7.59
CA GLY A 45 27.73 -28.92 -9.03
C GLY A 45 27.46 -27.52 -9.59
N THR A 46 28.31 -27.08 -10.51
CA THR A 46 28.17 -25.85 -11.29
C THR A 46 26.91 -25.90 -12.13
N GLY A 47 25.90 -25.12 -11.74
CA GLY A 47 24.69 -24.88 -12.52
C GLY A 47 23.97 -23.70 -11.89
N ILE A 48 23.68 -22.67 -12.67
CA ILE A 48 22.78 -21.60 -12.23
C ILE A 48 21.39 -22.22 -12.17
N GLU A 49 21.02 -22.71 -11.00
CA GLU A 49 19.63 -23.03 -10.70
C GLU A 49 18.90 -21.69 -10.53
N VAL A 50 18.12 -21.32 -11.55
CA VAL A 50 17.08 -20.31 -11.38
C VAL A 50 16.04 -20.95 -10.47
N ALA A 51 16.17 -20.68 -9.17
CA ALA A 51 15.09 -20.89 -8.21
C ALA A 51 13.82 -20.24 -8.80
N PRO A 52 12.65 -20.89 -8.74
CA PRO A 52 11.44 -20.36 -9.34
C PRO A 52 11.26 -18.94 -8.83
N GLU A 53 11.33 -18.00 -9.79
CA GLU A 53 11.23 -16.56 -9.67
C GLU A 53 10.49 -16.23 -8.38
N GLY A 54 11.25 -15.84 -7.36
CA GLY A 54 10.69 -15.44 -6.08
C GLY A 54 9.57 -14.47 -6.39
N GLN A 55 8.34 -14.90 -6.13
CA GLN A 55 7.13 -14.15 -6.35
C GLN A 55 7.42 -12.72 -5.92
N ALA A 56 7.51 -11.80 -6.89
CA ALA A 56 7.81 -10.41 -6.62
C ALA A 56 6.97 -10.01 -5.41
N PRO A 57 7.57 -9.47 -4.33
CA PRO A 57 6.85 -9.24 -3.08
C PRO A 57 5.56 -8.54 -3.47
N ALA A 58 4.43 -9.20 -3.19
CA ALA A 58 3.12 -8.69 -3.56
C ALA A 58 3.11 -7.25 -3.07
N THR A 59 3.03 -6.27 -3.99
CA THR A 59 3.23 -4.86 -3.64
C THR A 59 2.23 -4.52 -2.54
N ASP A 60 2.72 -4.51 -1.31
CA ASP A 60 1.89 -4.31 -0.13
C ASP A 60 1.34 -2.89 -0.26
N THR A 61 0.01 -2.74 -0.11
CA THR A 61 -0.60 -1.41 -0.12
C THR A 61 0.12 -0.54 0.90
N SER A 62 0.79 0.51 0.44
CA SER A 62 1.59 1.35 1.33
C SER A 62 0.68 2.11 2.28
N THR A 63 1.14 2.34 3.52
CA THR A 63 0.43 3.18 4.50
C THR A 63 0.11 4.56 3.91
N ARG A 64 0.94 5.05 2.99
CA ARG A 64 0.72 6.29 2.24
C ARG A 64 -0.57 6.23 1.41
N ASP A 65 -0.79 5.14 0.67
CA ASP A 65 -1.94 5.02 -0.23
C ASP A 65 -3.23 4.91 0.57
N ILE A 66 -3.21 4.20 1.69
CA ILE A 66 -4.33 4.15 2.65
C ILE A 66 -4.58 5.54 3.26
N ALA A 67 -3.53 6.26 3.66
CA ALA A 67 -3.68 7.60 4.23
C ALA A 67 -4.26 8.60 3.22
N ILE A 68 -3.80 8.57 1.96
CA ILE A 68 -4.33 9.41 0.88
C ILE A 68 -5.78 9.03 0.59
N GLY A 69 -6.08 7.73 0.43
CA GLY A 69 -7.43 7.24 0.20
C GLY A 69 -8.39 7.64 1.33
N GLY A 70 -7.95 7.50 2.59
CA GLY A 70 -8.70 7.93 3.77
C GLY A 70 -8.95 9.43 3.81
N ALA A 71 -7.94 10.25 3.47
CA ALA A 71 -8.08 11.71 3.41
C ALA A 71 -9.05 12.16 2.30
N VAL A 72 -8.95 11.56 1.11
CA VAL A 72 -9.88 11.81 0.00
C VAL A 72 -11.29 11.38 0.38
N PHE A 73 -11.44 10.21 1.02
CA PHE A 73 -12.73 9.73 1.49
C PHE A 73 -13.36 10.69 2.51
N LEU A 74 -12.60 11.15 3.51
CA LEU A 74 -13.04 12.16 4.48
C LEU A 74 -13.47 13.47 3.81
N PHE A 75 -12.69 13.95 2.84
CA PHE A 75 -13.03 15.14 2.08
C PHE A 75 -14.35 14.98 1.30
N LEU A 76 -14.56 13.82 0.68
CA LEU A 76 -15.81 13.49 0.01
C LEU A 76 -16.98 13.40 1.00
N LEU A 77 -16.79 12.84 2.20
CA LEU A 77 -17.82 12.83 3.25
C LEU A 77 -18.24 14.25 3.65
N VAL A 78 -17.30 15.18 3.74
CA VAL A 78 -17.61 16.60 3.99
C VAL A 78 -18.49 17.17 2.87
N ILE A 79 -18.13 16.92 1.60
CA ILE A 79 -18.94 17.33 0.44
C ILE A 79 -20.33 16.69 0.49
N PHE A 80 -20.43 15.41 0.82
CA PHE A 80 -21.71 14.69 0.90
C PHE A 80 -22.57 15.20 2.06
N PHE A 81 -21.98 15.77 3.11
CA PHE A 81 -22.73 16.44 4.17
C PHE A 81 -23.49 17.66 3.63
N PHE A 82 -22.85 18.44 2.75
CA PHE A 82 -23.52 19.52 2.03
C PHE A 82 -24.61 18.99 1.09
N ALA A 83 -24.35 17.90 0.37
CA ALA A 83 -25.36 17.26 -0.49
C ALA A 83 -26.59 16.79 0.31
N ARG A 84 -26.39 16.18 1.48
CA ARG A 84 -27.45 15.81 2.42
C ARG A 84 -28.26 17.02 2.86
N ASN A 85 -27.60 18.06 3.36
CA ASN A 85 -28.26 19.29 3.81
C ASN A 85 -29.04 19.96 2.67
N ALA A 86 -28.46 20.04 1.47
CA ALA A 86 -29.12 20.58 0.28
C ALA A 86 -30.34 19.74 -0.13
N PHE A 87 -30.23 18.41 -0.09
CA PHE A 87 -31.31 17.51 -0.45
C PHE A 87 -32.48 17.56 0.54
N SER A 88 -32.21 17.53 1.84
CA SER A 88 -33.25 17.71 2.86
C SER A 88 -33.95 19.06 2.72
N ASN A 89 -33.19 20.14 2.49
CA ASN A 89 -33.76 21.47 2.24
C ASN A 89 -34.56 21.53 0.92
N HIS A 90 -34.14 20.80 -0.12
CA HIS A 90 -34.87 20.69 -1.38
C HIS A 90 -36.22 19.98 -1.19
N LEU A 91 -36.29 18.94 -0.35
CA LEU A 91 -37.52 18.20 -0.06
C LEU A 91 -38.51 19.01 0.78
N VAL A 92 -38.02 19.79 1.75
CA VAL A 92 -38.89 20.71 2.52
C VAL A 92 -39.53 21.76 1.60
N ARG A 93 -38.77 22.29 0.63
CA ARG A 93 -39.31 23.21 -0.41
C ARG A 93 -40.35 22.55 -1.31
N ARG A 94 -40.31 21.22 -1.46
CA ARG A 94 -41.32 20.42 -2.18
C ARG A 94 -42.51 20.00 -1.30
N ARG A 95 -42.64 20.52 -0.08
CA ARG A 95 -43.70 20.19 0.89
C ARG A 95 -43.72 18.72 1.34
N VAL A 96 -42.59 18.04 1.29
CA VAL A 96 -42.43 16.69 1.87
C VAL A 96 -42.36 16.79 3.39
N ALA A 97 -42.92 15.81 4.10
CA ALA A 97 -42.91 15.78 5.56
C ALA A 97 -41.47 15.91 6.11
N PRO A 98 -41.23 16.70 7.17
CA PRO A 98 -39.88 16.93 7.70
C PRO A 98 -39.15 15.64 8.11
N SER A 99 -39.89 14.65 8.63
CA SER A 99 -39.35 13.34 9.00
C SER A 99 -38.87 12.54 7.78
N SER A 100 -39.64 12.55 6.69
CA SER A 100 -39.25 11.91 5.43
C SER A 100 -38.06 12.61 4.78
N ALA A 101 -38.00 13.94 4.86
CA ALA A 101 -36.90 14.73 4.31
C ALA A 101 -35.56 14.48 5.03
N ASP A 102 -35.55 14.30 6.35
CA ASP A 102 -34.34 13.94 7.09
C ASP A 102 -33.90 12.49 6.78
N THR A 103 -34.84 11.55 6.80
CA THR A 103 -34.57 10.14 6.46
C THR A 103 -34.00 10.00 5.06
N ALA A 104 -34.57 10.71 4.08
CA ALA A 104 -34.08 10.69 2.70
C ALA A 104 -32.67 11.29 2.56
N GLY A 105 -32.39 12.37 3.30
CA GLY A 105 -31.05 12.97 3.36
C GLY A 105 -30.01 12.01 3.94
N TRP A 106 -30.37 11.28 5.01
CA TRP A 106 -29.52 10.24 5.59
C TRP A 106 -29.27 9.08 4.61
N LEU A 107 -30.31 8.58 3.96
CA LEU A 107 -30.19 7.52 2.96
C LEU A 107 -29.29 7.96 1.79
N LEU A 108 -29.42 9.20 1.33
CA LEU A 108 -28.57 9.75 0.27
C LEU A 108 -27.10 9.80 0.72
N PHE A 109 -26.85 10.28 1.94
CA PHE A 109 -25.51 10.35 2.51
C PHE A 109 -24.86 8.97 2.58
N PHE A 110 -25.55 7.97 3.15
CA PHE A 110 -25.04 6.60 3.22
C PHE A 110 -24.82 6.00 1.83
N GLY A 111 -25.73 6.25 0.90
CA GLY A 111 -25.59 5.78 -0.48
C GLY A 111 -24.34 6.32 -1.17
N LEU A 112 -24.10 7.62 -1.07
CA LEU A 112 -22.90 8.28 -1.60
C LEU A 112 -21.64 7.85 -0.86
N ALA A 113 -21.70 7.66 0.46
CA ALA A 113 -20.57 7.19 1.27
C ALA A 113 -20.15 5.77 0.88
N PHE A 114 -21.09 4.83 0.72
CA PHE A 114 -20.79 3.46 0.30
C PHE A 114 -20.28 3.40 -1.15
N LEU A 115 -20.89 4.17 -2.06
CA LEU A 115 -20.42 4.26 -3.43
C LEU A 115 -19.01 4.87 -3.50
N SER A 116 -18.76 5.93 -2.75
CA SER A 116 -17.43 6.55 -2.66
C SER A 116 -16.40 5.62 -2.02
N ALA A 117 -16.77 4.88 -0.98
CA ALA A 117 -15.89 3.90 -0.35
C ALA A 117 -15.47 2.83 -1.38
N ALA A 118 -16.42 2.30 -2.16
CA ALA A 118 -16.13 1.34 -3.22
C ALA A 118 -15.12 1.90 -4.25
N VAL A 119 -15.33 3.13 -4.69
CA VAL A 119 -14.45 3.81 -5.66
C VAL A 119 -13.07 4.05 -5.06
N VAL A 120 -12.98 4.63 -3.86
CA VAL A 120 -11.71 4.95 -3.19
C VAL A 120 -10.91 3.68 -2.91
N LEU A 121 -11.53 2.61 -2.41
CA LEU A 121 -10.85 1.34 -2.17
C LEU A 121 -10.31 0.75 -3.48
N GLY A 122 -11.09 0.80 -4.56
CA GLY A 122 -10.63 0.42 -5.89
C GLY A 122 -9.41 1.22 -6.33
N PHE A 123 -9.40 2.54 -6.13
CA PHE A 123 -8.24 3.38 -6.45
C PHE A 123 -7.00 3.10 -5.60
N VAL A 124 -7.18 2.79 -4.31
CA VAL A 124 -6.06 2.50 -3.40
C VAL A 124 -5.38 1.19 -3.77
N ASN A 125 -6.16 0.15 -4.07
CA ASN A 125 -5.62 -1.10 -4.59
C ASN A 125 -6.71 -1.91 -5.31
N SER A 126 -6.75 -1.81 -6.65
CA SER A 126 -7.71 -2.55 -7.48
C SER A 126 -7.58 -4.06 -7.29
N THR A 127 -6.37 -4.60 -7.23
CA THR A 127 -6.15 -6.05 -7.17
C THR A 127 -6.68 -6.66 -5.87
N LYS A 128 -6.62 -5.93 -4.76
CA LYS A 128 -7.06 -6.40 -3.43
C LYS A 128 -8.50 -6.04 -3.10
N PHE A 129 -8.96 -4.85 -3.51
CA PHE A 129 -10.24 -4.30 -3.07
C PHE A 129 -11.37 -4.40 -4.10
N LEU A 130 -11.07 -4.63 -5.39
CA LEU A 130 -12.10 -4.88 -6.41
C LEU A 130 -12.71 -6.29 -6.30
N ASN A 131 -12.40 -7.03 -5.23
CA ASN A 131 -13.06 -8.29 -4.92
C ASN A 131 -14.59 -8.09 -4.91
N VAL A 132 -15.29 -8.94 -5.66
CA VAL A 132 -16.74 -8.93 -5.80
C VAL A 132 -17.43 -8.94 -4.44
N ALA A 133 -16.89 -9.64 -3.44
CA ALA A 133 -17.48 -9.67 -2.11
C ALA A 133 -17.46 -8.30 -1.41
N ILE A 134 -16.37 -7.52 -1.58
CA ILE A 134 -16.19 -6.22 -0.90
C ILE A 134 -16.83 -5.12 -1.74
N THR A 135 -16.38 -4.93 -2.98
CA THR A 135 -16.88 -3.88 -3.85
C THR A 135 -18.35 -4.11 -4.22
N GLY A 136 -18.75 -5.36 -4.45
CA GLY A 136 -20.13 -5.69 -4.77
C GLY A 136 -21.10 -5.40 -3.63
N THR A 137 -20.76 -5.75 -2.38
CA THR A 137 -21.63 -5.42 -1.23
C THR A 137 -21.74 -3.92 -1.03
N LEU A 138 -20.62 -3.18 -1.07
CA LEU A 138 -20.63 -1.72 -1.00
C LEU A 138 -21.51 -1.10 -2.10
N LEU A 139 -21.41 -1.59 -3.33
CA LEU A 139 -22.20 -1.10 -4.45
C LEU A 139 -23.69 -1.40 -4.26
N VAL A 140 -24.04 -2.62 -3.82
CA VAL A 140 -25.43 -3.02 -3.57
C VAL A 140 -26.06 -2.16 -2.48
N PHE A 141 -25.39 -1.99 -1.34
CA PHE A 141 -25.87 -1.13 -0.25
C PHE A 141 -25.92 0.34 -0.67
N GLY A 142 -24.92 0.81 -1.42
CA GLY A 142 -24.88 2.17 -1.95
C GLY A 142 -26.06 2.47 -2.86
N ILE A 143 -26.31 1.61 -3.86
CA ILE A 143 -27.42 1.75 -4.80
C ILE A 143 -28.76 1.62 -4.07
N ALA A 144 -28.91 0.64 -3.16
CA ALA A 144 -30.14 0.46 -2.40
C ALA A 144 -30.47 1.69 -1.54
N ALA A 145 -29.46 2.29 -0.90
CA ALA A 145 -29.64 3.52 -0.12
C ALA A 145 -30.00 4.72 -1.01
N ILE A 146 -29.37 4.88 -2.18
CA ILE A 146 -29.73 5.93 -3.14
C ILE A 146 -31.17 5.74 -3.62
N ALA A 147 -31.56 4.52 -3.99
CA ALA A 147 -32.93 4.21 -4.37
C ALA A 147 -33.91 4.56 -3.24
N GLY A 148 -33.61 4.13 -2.01
CA GLY A 148 -34.38 4.46 -0.81
C GLY A 148 -34.53 5.97 -0.60
N ALA A 149 -33.47 6.74 -0.79
CA ALA A 149 -33.51 8.21 -0.69
C ALA A 149 -34.47 8.81 -1.73
N LEU A 150 -34.38 8.36 -2.99
CA LEU A 150 -35.23 8.84 -4.07
C LEU A 150 -36.71 8.47 -3.88
N PHE A 151 -37.00 7.25 -3.43
CA PHE A 151 -38.36 6.83 -3.10
C PHE A 151 -38.92 7.56 -1.88
N THR A 152 -38.07 7.93 -0.92
CA THR A 152 -38.48 8.70 0.27
C THR A 152 -38.74 10.16 -0.04
N GLY A 153 -38.00 10.76 -0.96
CA GLY A 153 -38.22 12.15 -1.38
C GLY A 153 -39.42 12.37 -2.31
N ARG A 154 -40.06 11.30 -2.80
CA ARG A 154 -41.21 11.38 -3.73
C ARG A 154 -42.59 11.27 -3.05
N ARG A 155 -42.62 10.79 -1.81
CA ARG A 155 -43.84 10.57 -1.02
C ARG A 155 -44.07 11.74 -0.08
#